data_AF-A0A932R403-F1
#
_entry.id   AF-A0A932R403-F1
#
_cell.length_a   1.000
_cell.length_b   1.000
_cell.length_c   1.000
_cell.angle_alpha   90.00
_cell.angle_beta   90.00
_cell.angle_gamma   90.00
#
_symmetry.space_group_name_H-M   'P 1'
#
loop_
_entity.id
_entity.type
_entity.pdbx_description
1 polymer ?
#
loop_
_entity_poly.entity_id
_entity_poly.type
_entity_poly.pdbx_seq_one_letter_code
_entity_poly.pdbx_strand_id
1 'polypeptide(L)'
;MDPIWINTVVLHKQPHWDEAVALFLLRLYGAPLFHGIREAKVVFWNAGSNTPDGRSAAEWEAEGYLLVGVGGGRFDEHPTRTKPREQEFCAATLVAKCLGIKKDEAALRTLLAYTYRTDATAVNLPGADRDLVIFGIANVSKMINRYVANGDDQKALDWMMMAVEAYYGSQMEFIYAKQEFEQSGTVTTVQLEGFQQPLKISAVVSDNTQMGPMLRSKEGNQSAVVIQKNSKGQVQIHTNKAYKGLKIFDVARYIRVAEFLTKTPEPVIPSWNELAQEQAPEGVEEWFFQHSGQMLLNGSLTNPDAKPTALSLRLIVELVVTGLKQSGKHQCGAVCNCESADKIGTELCETILGLIK
;
A
#
# COMPACT_ATOMS: atom_id res chain seq x y z
N MET A 1 9.16 -6.41 35.55
CA MET A 1 9.53 -7.84 35.45
C MET A 1 10.98 -7.87 35.04
N ASP A 2 11.79 -8.67 35.71
CA ASP A 2 13.18 -8.86 35.26
C ASP A 2 13.18 -9.53 33.88
N PRO A 3 14.09 -9.16 32.97
CA PRO A 3 14.11 -9.74 31.64
C PRO A 3 14.38 -11.24 31.68
N ILE A 4 13.63 -12.00 30.88
CA ILE A 4 13.79 -13.46 30.78
C ILE A 4 14.68 -13.77 29.59
N TRP A 5 15.69 -14.61 29.78
CA TRP A 5 16.55 -15.08 28.68
C TRP A 5 15.85 -16.19 27.89
N ILE A 6 15.53 -15.91 26.63
CA ILE A 6 14.91 -16.84 25.70
C ILE A 6 15.94 -17.23 24.63
N ASN A 7 16.19 -18.53 24.51
CA ASN A 7 17.05 -19.11 23.50
C ASN A 7 16.27 -19.92 22.45
N THR A 8 15.03 -20.31 22.77
CA THR A 8 14.18 -21.13 21.90
C THR A 8 12.74 -20.61 21.92
N VAL A 9 12.13 -20.47 20.75
CA VAL A 9 10.68 -20.26 20.57
C VAL A 9 10.06 -21.56 20.09
N VAL A 10 8.99 -21.98 20.74
CA VAL A 10 8.27 -23.20 20.42
C VAL A 10 6.95 -22.85 19.75
N LEU A 11 6.73 -23.38 18.55
CA LEU A 11 5.47 -23.29 17.82
C LEU A 11 4.86 -24.69 17.67
N HIS A 12 3.59 -24.78 17.27
CA HIS A 12 3.03 -26.07 16.87
C HIS A 12 3.48 -26.47 15.45
N LYS A 13 3.57 -27.78 15.19
CA LYS A 13 3.74 -28.34 13.84
C LYS A 13 2.62 -27.87 12.93
N GLN A 14 2.93 -27.68 11.66
CA GLN A 14 2.09 -26.99 10.69
C GLN A 14 1.63 -25.62 11.21
N PRO A 15 2.57 -24.71 11.55
CA PRO A 15 2.25 -23.42 12.15
C PRO A 15 1.23 -22.67 11.31
N HIS A 16 0.39 -21.87 11.96
CA HIS A 16 -0.56 -21.01 11.28
C HIS A 16 0.01 -19.59 11.11
N TRP A 17 -0.82 -18.75 10.48
CA TRP A 17 -0.48 -17.36 10.20
C TRP A 17 -0.27 -16.53 11.47
N ASP A 18 -1.01 -16.84 12.54
CA ASP A 18 -0.92 -16.12 13.81
C ASP A 18 0.36 -16.44 14.58
N GLU A 19 0.90 -17.68 14.58
CA GLU A 19 2.22 -17.93 15.16
C GLU A 19 3.32 -17.17 14.41
N ALA A 20 3.24 -17.09 13.08
CA ALA A 20 4.21 -16.34 12.28
C ALA A 20 4.18 -14.84 12.65
N VAL A 21 2.99 -14.25 12.76
CA VAL A 21 2.85 -12.85 13.19
C VAL A 21 3.33 -12.67 14.64
N ALA A 22 3.02 -13.60 15.54
CA ALA A 22 3.48 -13.57 16.93
C ALA A 22 5.02 -13.59 17.02
N LEU A 23 5.66 -14.50 16.30
CA LEU A 23 7.12 -14.60 16.24
C LEU A 23 7.75 -13.33 15.66
N PHE A 24 7.17 -12.78 14.59
CA PHE A 24 7.62 -11.51 14.01
C PHE A 24 7.62 -10.38 15.05
N LEU A 25 6.53 -10.22 15.79
CA LEU A 25 6.41 -9.20 16.83
C LEU A 25 7.41 -9.42 17.98
N LEU A 26 7.59 -10.66 18.42
CA LEU A 26 8.59 -11.03 19.42
C LEU A 26 10.00 -10.67 18.97
N ARG A 27 10.36 -10.96 17.72
CA ARG A 27 11.69 -10.62 17.18
C ARG A 27 11.91 -9.12 17.00
N LEU A 28 10.85 -8.39 16.67
CA LEU A 28 10.92 -6.96 16.40
C LEU A 28 10.89 -6.10 17.68
N TYR A 29 10.03 -6.44 18.63
CA TYR A 29 9.75 -5.61 19.82
C TYR A 29 10.00 -6.33 21.14
N GLY A 30 10.28 -7.64 21.13
CA GLY A 30 10.33 -8.45 22.34
C GLY A 30 11.62 -8.32 23.16
N ALA A 31 12.71 -7.83 22.56
CA ALA A 31 14.03 -7.80 23.20
C ALA A 31 14.07 -7.12 24.59
N PRO A 32 13.32 -6.04 24.89
CA PRO A 32 13.28 -5.45 26.22
C PRO A 32 12.68 -6.35 27.32
N LEU A 33 11.84 -7.33 26.96
CA LEU A 33 11.19 -8.25 27.91
C LEU A 33 11.79 -9.66 27.84
N PHE A 34 12.20 -10.08 26.66
CA PHE A 34 12.70 -11.41 26.33
C PHE A 34 14.11 -11.29 25.72
N HIS A 35 15.15 -11.34 26.55
CA HIS A 35 16.53 -11.27 26.10
C HIS A 35 16.87 -12.47 25.20
N GLY A 36 17.54 -12.25 24.07
CA GLY A 36 17.89 -13.30 23.11
C GLY A 36 16.78 -13.67 22.10
N ILE A 37 15.56 -13.15 22.27
CA ILE A 37 14.40 -13.51 21.43
C ILE A 37 14.60 -13.31 19.93
N ARG A 38 15.40 -12.30 19.53
CA ARG A 38 15.68 -12.01 18.12
C ARG A 38 16.37 -13.19 17.43
N GLU A 39 17.31 -13.84 18.12
CA GLU A 39 18.14 -14.92 17.59
C GLU A 39 17.69 -16.31 18.10
N ALA A 40 16.59 -16.36 18.85
CA ALA A 40 16.08 -17.59 19.42
C ALA A 40 15.75 -18.61 18.31
N LYS A 41 16.18 -19.85 18.52
CA LYS A 41 15.91 -20.98 17.63
C LYS A 41 14.41 -21.26 17.62
N VAL A 42 13.87 -21.67 16.48
CA VAL A 42 12.47 -22.11 16.40
C VAL A 42 12.43 -23.63 16.41
N VAL A 43 11.55 -24.21 17.24
CA VAL A 43 11.27 -25.65 17.27
C VAL A 43 9.77 -25.91 17.21
N PHE A 44 9.39 -27.07 16.70
CA PHE A 44 7.98 -27.40 16.42
C PHE A 44 7.51 -28.61 17.24
N TRP A 45 6.45 -28.42 18.02
CA TRP A 45 5.84 -29.47 18.83
C TRP A 45 4.45 -29.86 18.30
N ASN A 46 3.94 -31.01 18.70
CA ASN A 46 2.57 -31.37 18.33
C ASN A 46 1.58 -30.35 18.93
N ALA A 47 0.52 -30.04 18.19
CA ALA A 47 -0.51 -29.12 18.65
C ALA A 47 -1.22 -29.63 19.92
N GLY A 48 -1.70 -28.70 20.74
CA GLY A 48 -2.42 -28.98 21.98
C GLY A 48 -1.81 -28.28 23.20
N SER A 49 -2.46 -28.45 24.35
CA SER A 49 -2.09 -27.78 25.60
C SER A 49 -1.10 -28.56 26.47
N ASN A 50 -0.61 -29.72 26.01
CA ASN A 50 0.37 -30.52 26.74
C ASN A 50 1.78 -30.30 26.16
N THR A 51 2.75 -30.13 27.03
CA THR A 51 4.18 -30.14 26.66
C THR A 51 4.67 -31.59 26.50
N PRO A 52 5.82 -31.82 25.83
CA PRO A 52 6.31 -33.17 25.52
C PRO A 52 6.56 -34.07 26.74
N ASP A 53 6.89 -33.48 27.88
CA ASP A 53 7.26 -34.18 29.12
C ASP A 53 6.31 -33.89 30.30
N GLY A 54 5.22 -33.17 30.04
CA GLY A 54 4.20 -32.83 31.05
C GLY A 54 4.56 -31.65 31.97
N ARG A 55 5.73 -31.02 31.81
CA ARG A 55 6.06 -29.78 32.52
C ARG A 55 5.16 -28.62 32.08
N SER A 56 4.93 -27.66 32.95
CA SER A 56 4.19 -26.44 32.63
C SER A 56 4.98 -25.54 31.67
N ALA A 57 4.27 -24.69 30.93
CA ALA A 57 4.90 -23.68 30.09
C ALA A 57 5.83 -22.73 30.88
N ALA A 58 5.53 -22.47 32.15
CA ALA A 58 6.37 -21.63 33.01
C ALA A 58 7.71 -22.28 33.37
N GLU A 59 7.74 -23.61 33.56
CA GLU A 59 8.98 -24.36 33.79
C GLU A 59 9.88 -24.34 32.55
N TRP A 60 9.29 -24.51 31.37
CA TRP A 60 10.00 -24.39 30.09
C TRP A 60 10.52 -22.96 29.86
N GLU A 61 9.71 -21.94 30.17
CA GLU A 61 10.11 -20.53 30.05
C GLU A 61 11.28 -20.17 30.98
N ALA A 62 11.32 -20.75 32.19
CA ALA A 62 12.45 -20.60 33.11
C ALA A 62 13.76 -21.19 32.55
N GLU A 63 13.68 -22.16 31.63
CA GLU A 63 14.83 -22.75 30.91
C GLU A 63 15.13 -22.05 29.57
N GLY A 64 14.39 -20.98 29.27
CA GLY A 64 14.58 -20.16 28.07
C GLY A 64 13.81 -20.63 26.83
N TYR A 65 12.72 -21.38 27.04
CA TYR A 65 11.78 -21.79 25.99
C TYR A 65 10.50 -20.95 26.06
N LEU A 66 10.23 -20.17 25.01
CA LEU A 66 9.00 -19.40 24.92
C LEU A 66 7.98 -20.09 24.01
N LEU A 67 6.88 -20.56 24.58
CA LEU A 67 5.84 -21.27 23.85
C LEU A 67 4.79 -20.29 23.30
N VAL A 68 4.45 -20.43 22.02
CA VAL A 68 3.52 -19.55 21.29
C VAL A 68 2.53 -20.41 20.50
N GLY A 69 1.23 -20.22 20.73
CA GLY A 69 0.16 -21.02 20.11
C GLY A 69 0.14 -22.50 20.55
N VAL A 70 0.89 -22.87 21.59
CA VAL A 70 1.05 -24.27 22.04
C VAL A 70 1.38 -24.38 23.53
N GLY A 71 1.01 -25.51 24.14
CA GLY A 71 1.47 -25.93 25.47
C GLY A 71 0.91 -25.14 26.65
N GLY A 72 -0.15 -24.34 26.46
CA GLY A 72 -0.91 -23.69 27.53
C GLY A 72 -0.22 -22.51 28.19
N GLY A 73 0.76 -21.90 27.53
CA GLY A 73 1.53 -20.76 28.04
C GLY A 73 0.81 -19.40 27.96
N ARG A 74 1.56 -18.33 28.27
CA ARG A 74 1.04 -16.94 28.23
C ARG A 74 0.63 -16.45 26.84
N PHE A 75 1.06 -17.15 25.79
CA PHE A 75 0.77 -16.85 24.39
C PHE A 75 -0.01 -17.98 23.71
N ASP A 76 -0.84 -18.69 24.47
CA ASP A 76 -1.73 -19.74 23.97
C ASP A 76 -3.18 -19.45 24.39
N GLU A 77 -4.05 -19.20 23.41
CA GLU A 77 -5.48 -18.93 23.58
C GLU A 77 -6.33 -20.21 23.64
N HIS A 78 -5.74 -21.37 23.37
CA HIS A 78 -6.44 -22.64 23.38
C HIS A 78 -6.94 -23.00 24.79
N PRO A 79 -8.09 -23.69 24.88
CA PRO A 79 -8.58 -24.16 26.17
C PRO A 79 -7.61 -25.17 26.79
N THR A 80 -7.40 -25.05 28.09
CA THR A 80 -6.73 -26.06 28.91
C THR A 80 -7.74 -26.74 29.83
N ARG A 81 -7.35 -27.75 30.60
CA ARG A 81 -8.24 -28.37 31.62
C ARG A 81 -8.73 -27.35 32.66
N THR A 82 -8.01 -26.25 32.84
CA THR A 82 -8.25 -25.26 33.91
C THR A 82 -8.64 -23.87 33.39
N LYS A 83 -8.57 -23.64 32.07
CA LYS A 83 -8.82 -22.32 31.45
C LYS A 83 -9.73 -22.47 30.22
N PRO A 84 -10.86 -21.73 30.15
CA PRO A 84 -11.68 -21.70 28.94
C PRO A 84 -10.91 -21.00 27.80
N ARG A 85 -11.31 -21.27 26.55
CA ARG A 85 -10.73 -20.60 25.38
C ARG A 85 -10.88 -19.08 25.52
N GLU A 86 -9.79 -18.34 25.29
CA GLU A 86 -9.87 -16.87 25.23
C GLU A 86 -10.49 -16.46 23.90
N GLN A 87 -11.75 -16.01 23.92
CA GLN A 87 -12.48 -15.68 22.69
C GLN A 87 -12.09 -14.33 22.07
N GLU A 88 -11.35 -13.50 22.80
CA GLU A 88 -10.97 -12.13 22.37
C GLU A 88 -9.54 -12.02 21.85
N PHE A 89 -8.75 -13.10 21.91
CA PHE A 89 -7.34 -13.09 21.56
C PHE A 89 -6.95 -14.30 20.70
N CYS A 90 -5.87 -14.13 19.94
CA CYS A 90 -5.07 -15.19 19.35
C CYS A 90 -3.61 -15.00 19.80
N ALA A 91 -2.72 -15.95 19.51
CA ALA A 91 -1.32 -15.89 19.94
C ALA A 91 -0.65 -14.55 19.60
N ALA A 92 -0.85 -14.05 18.38
CA ALA A 92 -0.32 -12.76 17.93
C ALA A 92 -0.83 -11.56 18.75
N THR A 93 -2.12 -11.52 19.10
CA THR A 93 -2.67 -10.40 19.88
C THR A 93 -2.32 -10.51 21.37
N LEU A 94 -2.12 -11.72 21.90
CA LEU A 94 -1.54 -11.93 23.23
C LEU A 94 -0.10 -11.41 23.32
N VAL A 95 0.72 -11.72 22.31
CA VAL A 95 2.09 -11.16 22.19
C VAL A 95 2.03 -9.63 22.12
N ALA A 96 1.22 -9.07 21.22
CA ALA A 96 1.11 -7.61 21.07
C ALA A 96 0.74 -6.93 22.40
N LYS A 97 -0.23 -7.48 23.13
CA LYS A 97 -0.64 -7.00 24.46
C LYS A 97 0.50 -7.07 25.46
N CYS A 98 1.25 -8.18 25.50
CA CYS A 98 2.37 -8.34 26.42
C CYS A 98 3.52 -7.36 26.12
N LEU A 99 3.77 -7.08 24.85
CA LEU A 99 4.81 -6.14 24.41
C LEU A 99 4.37 -4.67 24.52
N GLY A 100 3.13 -4.40 24.96
CA GLY A 100 2.60 -3.04 25.07
C GLY A 100 2.34 -2.36 23.72
N ILE A 101 2.20 -3.15 22.63
CA ILE A 101 1.89 -2.63 21.31
C ILE A 101 0.44 -2.14 21.31
N LYS A 102 0.24 -0.87 20.99
CA LYS A 102 -1.09 -0.26 20.96
C LYS A 102 -1.92 -0.87 19.83
N LYS A 103 -3.21 -1.08 20.09
CA LYS A 103 -4.15 -1.66 19.11
C LYS A 103 -4.25 -0.83 17.82
N ASP A 104 -4.06 0.48 17.93
CA ASP A 104 -4.13 1.45 16.85
C ASP A 104 -2.77 1.81 16.24
N GLU A 105 -1.69 1.09 16.61
CA GLU A 105 -0.36 1.29 16.03
C GLU A 105 -0.44 1.19 14.51
N ALA A 106 -0.09 2.28 13.81
CA ALA A 106 -0.44 2.47 12.41
C ALA A 106 0.10 1.35 11.51
N ALA A 107 1.32 0.89 11.78
CA ALA A 107 2.00 -0.15 11.00
C ALA A 107 1.41 -1.56 11.21
N LEU A 108 0.73 -1.80 12.34
CA LEU A 108 0.36 -3.15 12.78
C LEU A 108 -1.15 -3.36 12.93
N ARG A 109 -1.95 -2.29 13.03
CA ARG A 109 -3.40 -2.35 13.30
C ARG A 109 -4.12 -3.29 12.34
N THR A 110 -3.87 -3.15 11.04
CA THR A 110 -4.54 -3.96 10.00
C THR A 110 -4.06 -5.42 10.03
N LEU A 111 -2.76 -5.66 10.22
CA LEU A 111 -2.17 -7.00 10.34
C LEU A 111 -2.75 -7.75 11.54
N LEU A 112 -2.74 -7.15 12.73
CA LEU A 112 -3.27 -7.73 13.95
C LEU A 112 -4.78 -8.00 13.85
N ALA A 113 -5.54 -7.05 13.29
CA ALA A 113 -6.98 -7.21 13.09
C ALA A 113 -7.32 -8.29 12.05
N TYR A 114 -6.51 -8.44 11.00
CA TYR A 114 -6.67 -9.53 10.04
C TYR A 114 -6.37 -10.88 10.71
N THR A 115 -5.21 -10.98 11.35
CA THR A 115 -4.70 -12.20 12.01
C THR A 115 -5.71 -12.74 13.03
N TYR A 116 -6.21 -11.87 13.91
CA TYR A 116 -7.24 -12.23 14.88
C TYR A 116 -8.51 -12.73 14.22
N ARG A 117 -9.00 -12.06 13.16
CA ARG A 117 -10.22 -12.50 12.47
C ARG A 117 -10.02 -13.87 11.85
N THR A 118 -8.91 -14.11 11.16
CA THR A 118 -8.67 -15.38 10.46
C THR A 118 -8.48 -16.55 11.40
N ASP A 119 -7.93 -16.30 12.59
CA ASP A 119 -7.67 -17.34 13.58
C ASP A 119 -8.89 -17.59 14.50
N ALA A 120 -9.42 -16.54 15.13
CA ALA A 120 -10.49 -16.68 16.13
C ALA A 120 -11.88 -16.94 15.53
N THR A 121 -12.17 -16.42 14.32
CA THR A 121 -13.55 -16.40 13.78
C THR A 121 -13.87 -17.44 12.71
N ALA A 122 -12.93 -18.36 12.41
CA ALA A 122 -13.14 -19.48 11.48
C ALA A 122 -14.02 -19.11 10.26
N VAL A 123 -13.64 -18.03 9.57
CA VAL A 123 -14.18 -17.53 8.30
C VAL A 123 -15.66 -17.81 7.96
N ASN A 124 -16.56 -17.62 8.91
CA ASN A 124 -17.99 -17.45 8.67
C ASN A 124 -18.37 -15.98 8.88
N LEU A 125 -17.61 -15.07 8.26
CA LEU A 125 -18.01 -13.66 8.23
C LEU A 125 -19.20 -13.53 7.27
N PRO A 126 -20.41 -13.16 7.75
CA PRO A 126 -21.56 -12.99 6.86
C PRO A 126 -21.24 -11.91 5.82
N GLY A 127 -21.33 -12.26 4.53
CA GLY A 127 -21.06 -11.34 3.42
C GLY A 127 -19.58 -11.19 3.04
N ALA A 128 -18.67 -11.98 3.62
CA ALA A 128 -17.32 -12.07 3.07
C ALA A 128 -17.34 -12.82 1.73
N ASP A 129 -16.71 -12.23 0.72
CA ASP A 129 -16.52 -12.87 -0.58
C ASP A 129 -15.75 -14.18 -0.39
N ARG A 130 -16.40 -15.29 -0.72
CA ARG A 130 -15.89 -16.64 -0.50
C ARG A 130 -14.55 -16.85 -1.23
N ASP A 131 -14.35 -16.19 -2.36
CA ASP A 131 -13.13 -16.31 -3.15
C ASP A 131 -11.97 -15.59 -2.45
N LEU A 132 -12.21 -14.39 -1.89
CA LEU A 132 -11.21 -13.66 -1.10
C LEU A 132 -10.80 -14.39 0.18
N VAL A 133 -11.71 -15.17 0.74
CA VAL A 133 -11.43 -16.03 1.89
C VAL A 133 -10.53 -17.18 1.50
N ILE A 134 -10.85 -17.91 0.44
CA ILE A 134 -10.10 -19.12 0.02
C ILE A 134 -8.65 -18.75 -0.33
N PHE A 135 -8.45 -17.64 -1.04
CA PHE A 135 -7.12 -17.14 -1.40
C PHE A 135 -6.51 -16.19 -0.38
N GLY A 136 -7.14 -16.02 0.79
CA GLY A 136 -6.59 -15.22 1.90
C GLY A 136 -5.31 -15.84 2.44
N ILE A 137 -4.33 -15.01 2.80
CA ILE A 137 -2.99 -15.48 3.14
C ILE A 137 -2.97 -16.53 4.26
N ALA A 138 -3.85 -16.41 5.27
CA ALA A 138 -3.96 -17.41 6.33
C ALA A 138 -4.43 -18.79 5.84
N ASN A 139 -5.30 -18.84 4.83
CA ASN A 139 -5.71 -20.10 4.21
C ASN A 139 -4.64 -20.63 3.25
N VAL A 140 -3.96 -19.74 2.53
CA VAL A 140 -2.80 -20.11 1.71
C VAL A 140 -1.69 -20.70 2.59
N SER A 141 -1.43 -20.16 3.79
CA SER A 141 -0.51 -20.76 4.77
C SER A 141 -0.85 -22.21 5.10
N LYS A 142 -2.14 -22.53 5.30
CA LYS A 142 -2.60 -23.91 5.53
C LYS A 142 -2.36 -24.80 4.31
N MET A 143 -2.55 -24.25 3.11
CA MET A 143 -2.25 -24.96 1.86
C MET A 143 -0.74 -25.19 1.68
N ILE A 144 0.10 -24.21 2.01
CA ILE A 144 1.56 -24.34 2.00
C ILE A 144 1.99 -25.46 2.94
N ASN A 145 1.53 -25.45 4.19
CA ASN A 145 1.78 -26.52 5.16
C ASN A 145 1.44 -27.90 4.58
N ARG A 146 0.25 -28.03 3.97
CA ARG A 146 -0.26 -29.31 3.46
C ARG A 146 0.42 -29.80 2.19
N TYR A 147 0.65 -28.92 1.22
CA TYR A 147 0.98 -29.33 -0.15
C TYR A 147 2.38 -28.94 -0.60
N VAL A 148 3.02 -27.95 0.04
CA VAL A 148 4.33 -27.41 -0.40
C VAL A 148 5.44 -27.72 0.59
N ALA A 149 5.15 -27.57 1.88
CA ALA A 149 6.07 -27.86 2.97
C ALA A 149 6.27 -29.37 3.16
N ASN A 150 5.21 -30.18 2.94
CA ASN A 150 5.26 -31.63 3.02
C ASN A 150 5.90 -32.16 4.33
N GLY A 151 5.54 -31.53 5.45
CA GLY A 151 6.08 -31.85 6.79
C GLY A 151 7.30 -31.03 7.21
N ASP A 152 7.83 -30.15 6.36
CA ASP A 152 8.86 -29.17 6.72
C ASP A 152 8.22 -27.90 7.30
N ASP A 153 8.02 -27.90 8.63
CA ASP A 153 7.38 -26.80 9.34
C ASP A 153 8.17 -25.47 9.24
N GLN A 154 9.50 -25.55 9.18
CA GLN A 154 10.36 -24.37 9.05
C GLN A 154 10.15 -23.70 7.68
N LYS A 155 10.07 -24.49 6.61
CA LYS A 155 9.78 -23.97 5.27
C LYS A 155 8.43 -23.26 5.19
N ALA A 156 7.40 -23.77 5.87
CA ALA A 156 6.10 -23.10 5.94
C ALA A 156 6.20 -21.78 6.71
N LEU A 157 6.86 -21.78 7.86
CA LEU A 157 7.09 -20.59 8.68
C LEU A 157 7.86 -19.51 7.92
N ASP A 158 8.95 -19.87 7.24
CA ASP A 158 9.78 -18.92 6.49
C ASP A 158 8.97 -18.20 5.41
N TRP A 159 8.08 -18.93 4.71
CA TRP A 159 7.19 -18.33 3.72
C TRP A 159 6.22 -17.32 4.36
N MET A 160 5.63 -17.66 5.51
CA MET A 160 4.73 -16.76 6.23
C MET A 160 5.46 -15.52 6.75
N MET A 161 6.65 -15.71 7.33
CA MET A 161 7.50 -14.64 7.84
C MET A 161 7.87 -13.65 6.72
N MET A 162 8.25 -14.15 5.54
CA MET A 162 8.52 -13.31 4.37
C MET A 162 7.32 -12.42 4.01
N ALA A 163 6.10 -12.96 4.05
CA ALA A 163 4.91 -12.18 3.76
C ALA A 163 4.57 -11.15 4.84
N VAL A 164 4.75 -11.50 6.13
CA VAL A 164 4.59 -10.56 7.25
C VAL A 164 5.59 -9.40 7.13
N GLU A 165 6.85 -9.71 6.86
CA GLU A 165 7.92 -8.72 6.68
C GLU A 165 7.65 -7.79 5.50
N ALA A 166 7.24 -8.34 4.35
CA ALA A 166 6.89 -7.55 3.17
C ALA A 166 5.72 -6.59 3.45
N TYR A 167 4.69 -7.08 4.14
CA TYR A 167 3.55 -6.25 4.53
C TYR A 167 3.99 -5.13 5.49
N TYR A 168 4.73 -5.47 6.55
CA TYR A 168 5.21 -4.50 7.53
C TYR A 168 6.10 -3.44 6.90
N GLY A 169 7.05 -3.84 6.03
CA GLY A 169 7.90 -2.93 5.27
C GLY A 169 7.07 -1.93 4.45
N SER A 170 6.06 -2.40 3.72
CA SER A 170 5.14 -1.54 2.98
C SER A 170 4.37 -0.56 3.88
N GLN A 171 3.94 -0.98 5.07
CA GLN A 171 3.29 -0.06 6.02
C GLN A 171 4.25 1.00 6.57
N MET A 172 5.51 0.64 6.81
CA MET A 172 6.53 1.59 7.24
C MET A 172 6.83 2.62 6.14
N GLU A 173 6.97 2.19 4.88
CA GLU A 173 7.11 3.11 3.74
C GLU A 173 5.93 4.08 3.63
N PHE A 174 4.71 3.60 3.87
CA PHE A 174 3.50 4.43 3.88
C PHE A 174 3.53 5.50 5.00
N ILE A 175 3.99 5.13 6.19
CA ILE A 175 4.14 6.06 7.31
C ILE A 175 5.23 7.10 7.01
N TYR A 176 6.37 6.67 6.47
CA TYR A 176 7.45 7.57 6.09
C TYR A 176 7.06 8.51 4.96
N ALA A 177 6.24 8.04 3.99
CA ALA A 177 5.72 8.89 2.93
C ALA A 177 4.96 10.09 3.49
N LYS A 178 4.18 9.89 4.57
CA LYS A 178 3.45 10.97 5.23
C LYS A 178 4.40 12.02 5.80
N GLN A 179 5.43 11.58 6.54
CA GLN A 179 6.43 12.47 7.12
C GLN A 179 7.19 13.24 6.05
N GLU A 180 7.58 12.58 4.97
CA GLU A 180 8.27 13.18 3.82
C GLU A 180 7.40 14.24 3.13
N PHE A 181 6.10 13.95 2.95
CA PHE A 181 5.17 14.91 2.38
C PHE A 181 4.96 16.12 3.30
N GLU A 182 4.84 15.92 4.61
CA GLU A 182 4.70 17.02 5.57
C GLU A 182 5.89 17.99 5.54
N GLN A 183 7.08 17.51 5.12
CA GLN A 183 8.29 18.33 5.03
C GLN A 183 8.42 19.10 3.71
N SER A 184 7.99 18.52 2.59
CA SER A 184 8.33 19.03 1.24
C SER A 184 7.16 19.10 0.26
N GLY A 185 6.01 18.55 0.63
CA GLY A 185 4.81 18.51 -0.20
C GLY A 185 4.08 19.85 -0.26
N THR A 186 3.33 20.03 -1.32
CA THR A 186 2.45 21.20 -1.52
C THR A 186 1.03 20.74 -1.80
N VAL A 187 0.06 21.56 -1.37
CA VAL A 187 -1.36 21.30 -1.60
C VAL A 187 -1.99 22.53 -2.25
N THR A 188 -2.61 22.33 -3.41
CA THR A 188 -3.41 23.34 -4.10
C THR A 188 -4.87 22.91 -4.09
N THR A 189 -5.79 23.83 -3.80
CA THR A 189 -7.23 23.55 -3.86
C THR A 189 -7.83 24.16 -5.12
N VAL A 190 -8.75 23.42 -5.75
CA VAL A 190 -9.48 23.89 -6.93
C VAL A 190 -10.97 23.62 -6.78
N GLN A 191 -11.79 24.66 -6.92
CA GLN A 191 -13.23 24.51 -7.03
C GLN A 191 -13.58 24.14 -8.47
N LEU A 192 -14.24 22.99 -8.66
CA LEU A 192 -14.74 22.56 -9.96
C LEU A 192 -16.27 22.53 -9.97
N GLU A 193 -16.84 22.77 -11.13
CA GLU A 193 -18.27 22.58 -11.35
C GLU A 193 -18.64 21.10 -11.18
N GLY A 194 -19.79 20.82 -10.57
CA GLY A 194 -20.24 19.45 -10.27
C GLY A 194 -19.67 18.84 -8.98
N PHE A 195 -18.71 19.50 -8.31
CA PHE A 195 -18.19 19.06 -7.02
C PHE A 195 -18.59 20.03 -5.91
N GLN A 196 -19.22 19.52 -4.84
CA GLN A 196 -19.69 20.35 -3.72
C GLN A 196 -18.55 20.93 -2.88
N GLN A 197 -17.40 20.27 -2.85
CA GLN A 197 -16.24 20.66 -2.06
C GLN A 197 -15.04 20.92 -2.99
N PRO A 198 -14.16 21.88 -2.64
CA PRO A 198 -12.92 22.07 -3.37
C PRO A 198 -12.09 20.79 -3.41
N LEU A 199 -11.56 20.46 -4.58
CA LEU A 199 -10.68 19.32 -4.77
C LEU A 199 -9.26 19.67 -4.33
N LYS A 200 -8.61 18.78 -3.59
CA LYS A 200 -7.21 18.91 -3.21
C LYS A 200 -6.31 18.26 -4.25
N ILE A 201 -5.29 18.99 -4.68
CA ILE A 201 -4.22 18.53 -5.56
C ILE A 201 -2.94 18.55 -4.73
N SER A 202 -2.37 17.38 -4.45
CA SER A 202 -1.10 17.29 -3.72
C SER A 202 0.05 17.08 -4.70
N ALA A 203 1.15 17.81 -4.53
CA ALA A 203 2.35 17.70 -5.36
C ALA A 203 3.62 17.58 -4.52
N VAL A 204 4.52 16.68 -4.89
CA VAL A 204 5.76 16.40 -4.14
C VAL A 204 6.86 15.84 -5.04
N VAL A 205 8.12 16.07 -4.66
CA VAL A 205 9.28 15.36 -5.21
C VAL A 205 9.62 14.22 -4.25
N SER A 206 9.51 12.96 -4.68
CA SER A 206 9.73 11.79 -3.82
C SER A 206 9.96 10.52 -4.63
N ASP A 207 10.89 9.69 -4.16
CA ASP A 207 11.12 8.32 -4.66
C ASP A 207 10.28 7.27 -3.91
N ASN A 208 9.54 7.66 -2.87
CA ASN A 208 8.74 6.74 -2.08
C ASN A 208 7.54 6.24 -2.88
N THR A 209 7.49 4.92 -3.10
CA THR A 209 6.45 4.28 -3.91
C THR A 209 5.07 4.29 -3.23
N GLN A 210 5.01 4.48 -1.92
CA GLN A 210 3.76 4.60 -1.15
C GLN A 210 3.20 6.03 -1.10
N MET A 211 3.90 7.02 -1.65
CA MET A 211 3.47 8.43 -1.64
C MET A 211 2.10 8.63 -2.31
N GLY A 212 1.90 8.07 -3.49
CA GLY A 212 0.61 8.08 -4.19
C GLY A 212 -0.54 7.49 -3.35
N PRO A 213 -0.46 6.22 -2.91
CA PRO A 213 -1.43 5.61 -2.01
C PRO A 213 -1.69 6.43 -0.74
N MET A 214 -0.64 6.92 -0.07
CA MET A 214 -0.74 7.69 1.17
C MET A 214 -1.53 8.99 0.96
N LEU A 215 -1.18 9.78 -0.06
CA LEU A 215 -1.85 11.07 -0.29
C LEU A 215 -3.33 10.95 -0.68
N ARG A 216 -3.76 9.80 -1.19
CA ARG A 216 -5.17 9.50 -1.52
C ARG A 216 -5.95 8.88 -0.36
N SER A 217 -5.27 8.38 0.68
CA SER A 217 -5.92 7.71 1.80
C SER A 217 -6.62 8.71 2.74
N LYS A 218 -7.37 8.18 3.71
CA LYS A 218 -8.00 9.00 4.77
C LYS A 218 -6.98 9.48 5.80
N GLU A 219 -5.92 8.72 6.01
CA GLU A 219 -4.83 9.00 6.94
C GLU A 219 -3.83 10.04 6.40
N GLY A 220 -3.80 10.22 5.08
CA GLY A 220 -3.09 11.30 4.39
C GLY A 220 -4.00 12.49 4.07
N ASN A 221 -3.86 13.05 2.87
CA ASN A 221 -4.54 14.29 2.49
C ASN A 221 -5.92 14.12 1.86
N GLN A 222 -6.35 12.89 1.58
CA GLN A 222 -7.53 12.59 0.75
C GLN A 222 -7.50 13.37 -0.57
N SER A 223 -6.34 13.48 -1.20
CA SER A 223 -6.16 14.27 -2.41
C SER A 223 -7.03 13.72 -3.54
N ALA A 224 -7.68 14.59 -4.29
CA ALA A 224 -8.42 14.22 -5.50
C ALA A 224 -7.44 13.88 -6.64
N VAL A 225 -6.33 14.62 -6.71
CA VAL A 225 -5.22 14.38 -7.63
C VAL A 225 -3.90 14.41 -6.86
N VAL A 226 -3.00 13.48 -7.18
CA VAL A 226 -1.64 13.41 -6.63
C VAL A 226 -0.65 13.49 -7.78
N ILE A 227 0.30 14.40 -7.69
CA ILE A 227 1.38 14.62 -8.65
C ILE A 227 2.69 14.30 -7.93
N GLN A 228 3.36 13.23 -8.34
CA GLN A 228 4.65 12.84 -7.75
C GLN A 228 5.73 12.91 -8.82
N LYS A 229 6.78 13.68 -8.57
CA LYS A 229 8.01 13.69 -9.38
C LYS A 229 9.09 12.90 -8.64
N ASN A 230 9.71 11.90 -9.27
CA ASN A 230 10.80 11.16 -8.64
C ASN A 230 12.16 11.84 -8.88
N SER A 231 13.23 11.33 -8.28
CA SER A 231 14.59 11.88 -8.42
C SER A 231 15.15 11.76 -9.84
N LYS A 232 14.65 10.82 -10.65
CA LYS A 232 14.96 10.71 -12.08
C LYS A 232 14.25 11.76 -12.93
N GLY A 233 13.34 12.55 -12.36
CA GLY A 233 12.55 13.56 -13.06
C GLY A 233 11.30 13.03 -13.73
N GLN A 234 10.97 11.76 -13.54
CA GLN A 234 9.74 11.12 -14.01
C GLN A 234 8.55 11.55 -13.16
N VAL A 235 7.36 11.70 -13.76
CA VAL A 235 6.17 12.23 -13.08
C VAL A 235 4.97 11.30 -13.20
N GLN A 236 4.30 11.04 -12.09
CA GLN A 236 3.06 10.26 -12.05
C GLN A 236 1.92 11.10 -11.50
N ILE A 237 0.81 11.15 -12.25
CA ILE A 237 -0.41 11.87 -11.89
C ILE A 237 -1.52 10.86 -11.66
N HIS A 238 -1.94 10.73 -10.40
CA HIS A 238 -2.97 9.79 -9.99
C HIS A 238 -4.23 10.51 -9.55
N THR A 239 -5.39 9.98 -9.94
CA THR A 239 -6.68 10.40 -9.37
C THR A 239 -7.08 9.52 -8.19
N ASN A 240 -8.01 10.02 -7.38
CA ASN A 240 -8.60 9.28 -6.28
C ASN A 240 -10.04 8.87 -6.60
N LYS A 241 -10.27 7.55 -6.62
CA LYS A 241 -11.56 6.92 -6.94
C LYS A 241 -12.70 7.31 -5.98
N ALA A 242 -12.38 7.85 -4.79
CA ALA A 242 -13.39 8.43 -3.90
C ALA A 242 -14.14 9.61 -4.55
N TYR A 243 -13.50 10.31 -5.50
CA TYR A 243 -14.08 11.42 -6.26
C TYR A 243 -14.72 10.89 -7.55
N LYS A 244 -15.92 10.31 -7.41
CA LYS A 244 -16.68 9.77 -8.54
C LYS A 244 -16.90 10.85 -9.62
N GLY A 245 -16.70 10.47 -10.87
CA GLY A 245 -16.87 11.38 -12.02
C GLY A 245 -15.66 12.26 -12.32
N LEU A 246 -14.61 12.28 -11.48
CA LEU A 246 -13.39 13.00 -11.80
C LEU A 246 -12.71 12.36 -13.01
N LYS A 247 -12.57 13.15 -14.08
CA LYS A 247 -11.90 12.74 -15.32
C LYS A 247 -10.74 13.69 -15.62
N ILE A 248 -9.65 13.14 -16.14
CA ILE A 248 -8.41 13.90 -16.41
C ILE A 248 -8.00 13.89 -17.89
N PHE A 249 -8.95 13.68 -18.81
CA PHE A 249 -8.68 13.73 -20.24
C PHE A 249 -8.06 15.07 -20.66
N ASP A 250 -8.66 16.19 -20.24
CA ASP A 250 -8.12 17.51 -20.56
C ASP A 250 -6.77 17.76 -19.87
N VAL A 251 -6.53 17.24 -18.67
CA VAL A 251 -5.19 17.27 -18.06
C VAL A 251 -4.15 16.57 -18.93
N ALA A 252 -4.45 15.36 -19.43
CA ALA A 252 -3.55 14.61 -20.30
C ALA A 252 -3.21 15.40 -21.57
N ARG A 253 -4.21 16.06 -22.16
CA ARG A 253 -4.02 16.87 -23.36
C ARG A 253 -3.16 18.10 -23.11
N TYR A 254 -3.44 18.86 -22.04
CA TYR A 254 -2.64 20.04 -21.67
C TYR A 254 -1.18 19.68 -21.38
N ILE A 255 -0.93 18.59 -20.65
CA ILE A 255 0.42 18.10 -20.37
C ILE A 255 1.16 17.73 -21.66
N ARG A 256 0.52 16.96 -22.55
CA ARG A 256 1.15 16.53 -23.81
C ARG A 256 1.42 17.71 -24.75
N VAL A 257 0.53 18.69 -24.85
CA VAL A 257 0.78 19.91 -25.63
C VAL A 257 1.97 20.69 -25.05
N ALA A 258 2.02 20.87 -23.73
CA ALA A 258 3.15 21.56 -23.09
C ALA A 258 4.48 20.83 -23.34
N GLU A 259 4.49 19.50 -23.31
CA GLU A 259 5.67 18.70 -23.61
C GLU A 259 6.15 18.91 -25.06
N PHE A 260 5.24 18.88 -26.04
CA PHE A 260 5.57 19.19 -27.45
C PHE A 260 6.20 20.56 -27.61
N LEU A 261 5.56 21.60 -27.05
CA LEU A 261 6.03 22.99 -27.13
C LEU A 261 7.37 23.20 -26.43
N THR A 262 7.70 22.36 -25.44
CA THR A 262 8.97 22.45 -24.72
C THR A 262 10.10 21.74 -25.48
N LYS A 263 9.81 20.63 -26.16
CA LYS A 263 10.82 19.83 -26.86
C LYS A 263 11.14 20.32 -28.26
N THR A 264 10.16 20.89 -28.95
CA THR A 264 10.27 21.22 -30.36
C THR A 264 9.86 22.69 -30.55
N PRO A 265 10.69 23.52 -31.21
CA PRO A 265 10.37 24.95 -31.43
C PRO A 265 9.10 25.18 -32.26
N GLU A 266 8.81 24.30 -33.21
CA GLU A 266 7.63 24.37 -34.09
C GLU A 266 6.98 22.98 -34.20
N PRO A 267 6.30 22.49 -33.15
CA PRO A 267 5.72 21.16 -33.16
C PRO A 267 4.45 21.14 -34.01
N VAL A 268 4.27 20.07 -34.78
CA VAL A 268 2.95 19.72 -35.32
C VAL A 268 2.17 19.06 -34.19
N ILE A 269 1.25 19.82 -33.58
CA ILE A 269 0.45 19.34 -32.46
C ILE A 269 -0.64 18.38 -32.98
N PRO A 270 -0.72 17.15 -32.47
CA PRO A 270 -1.81 16.22 -32.81
C PRO A 270 -3.18 16.78 -32.44
N SER A 271 -4.25 16.20 -32.99
CA SER A 271 -5.61 16.63 -32.68
C SER A 271 -5.93 16.46 -31.18
N TRP A 272 -6.88 17.25 -30.69
CA TRP A 272 -7.33 17.20 -29.29
C TRP A 272 -7.79 15.79 -28.86
N ASN A 273 -8.37 15.03 -29.79
CA ASN A 273 -8.81 13.66 -29.53
C ASN A 273 -7.63 12.67 -29.46
N GLU A 274 -6.60 12.84 -30.30
CA GLU A 274 -5.38 12.03 -30.26
C GLU A 274 -4.60 12.27 -28.96
N LEU A 275 -4.52 13.51 -28.51
CA LEU A 275 -3.85 13.89 -27.26
C LEU A 275 -4.48 13.26 -26.01
N ALA A 276 -5.72 12.77 -26.09
CA ALA A 276 -6.42 12.10 -24.98
C ALA A 276 -6.35 10.56 -25.03
N GLN A 277 -5.72 9.96 -26.05
CA GLN A 277 -5.65 8.49 -26.18
C GLN A 277 -4.73 7.86 -25.13
N GLU A 278 -4.89 6.56 -24.88
CA GLU A 278 -4.05 5.87 -23.90
C GLU A 278 -2.58 5.90 -24.29
N GLN A 279 -2.31 5.50 -25.53
CA GLN A 279 -1.01 5.65 -26.16
C GLN A 279 -0.76 7.13 -26.47
N ALA A 280 0.44 7.61 -26.13
CA ALA A 280 0.86 8.95 -26.51
C ALA A 280 1.10 9.03 -28.03
N PRO A 281 0.79 10.18 -28.65
CA PRO A 281 1.27 10.50 -30.00
C PRO A 281 2.81 10.52 -30.08
N GLU A 282 3.33 10.38 -31.29
CA GLU A 282 4.77 10.52 -31.60
C GLU A 282 5.30 11.89 -31.13
N GLY A 283 6.47 11.90 -30.49
CA GLY A 283 7.12 13.09 -29.90
C GLY A 283 6.91 13.29 -28.38
N VAL A 284 5.90 12.64 -27.79
CA VAL A 284 5.59 12.67 -26.35
C VAL A 284 5.33 11.27 -25.77
N GLU A 285 5.98 10.27 -26.36
CA GLU A 285 5.79 8.84 -26.09
C GLU A 285 6.07 8.46 -24.64
N GLU A 286 6.85 9.26 -23.91
CA GLU A 286 7.10 9.04 -22.50
C GLU A 286 5.87 9.22 -21.60
N TRP A 287 4.74 9.72 -22.12
CA TRP A 287 3.50 9.91 -21.38
C TRP A 287 2.43 8.84 -21.72
N PHE A 288 2.17 7.94 -20.79
CA PHE A 288 1.10 6.94 -20.90
C PHE A 288 -0.14 7.34 -20.10
N PHE A 289 -1.32 7.35 -20.73
CA PHE A 289 -2.57 7.69 -20.06
C PHE A 289 -3.44 6.45 -19.86
N GLN A 290 -3.56 5.94 -18.63
CA GLN A 290 -4.45 4.83 -18.36
C GLN A 290 -5.89 5.33 -18.12
N HIS A 291 -6.81 5.01 -19.04
CA HIS A 291 -8.18 5.52 -18.96
C HIS A 291 -8.96 4.90 -17.80
N SER A 292 -8.81 3.59 -17.57
CA SER A 292 -9.54 2.89 -16.52
C SER A 292 -9.22 3.42 -15.11
N GLY A 293 -7.95 3.73 -14.88
CA GLY A 293 -7.45 4.31 -13.64
C GLY A 293 -7.59 5.84 -13.55
N GLN A 294 -7.80 6.51 -14.68
CA GLN A 294 -7.68 7.97 -14.81
C GLN A 294 -6.32 8.44 -14.23
N MET A 295 -5.22 7.89 -14.79
CA MET A 295 -3.85 8.16 -14.34
C MET A 295 -2.95 8.48 -15.53
N LEU A 296 -2.17 9.55 -15.44
CA LEU A 296 -1.20 9.94 -16.47
C LEU A 296 0.21 9.71 -15.93
N LEU A 297 1.00 8.89 -16.63
CA LEU A 297 2.26 8.36 -16.15
C LEU A 297 3.39 8.72 -17.10
N ASN A 298 4.40 9.40 -16.60
CA ASN A 298 5.71 9.51 -17.19
C ASN A 298 6.68 8.67 -16.38
N GLY A 299 6.88 7.42 -16.80
CA GLY A 299 7.58 6.38 -16.03
C GLY A 299 6.73 5.70 -14.96
N SER A 300 7.08 4.45 -14.63
CA SER A 300 6.45 3.66 -13.58
C SER A 300 7.40 2.58 -13.06
N LEU A 301 6.99 1.84 -12.03
CA LEU A 301 7.76 0.66 -11.58
C LEU A 301 7.89 -0.42 -12.67
N THR A 302 6.93 -0.50 -13.59
CA THR A 302 6.93 -1.44 -14.72
C THR A 302 7.51 -0.86 -16.01
N ASN A 303 7.83 0.44 -16.02
CA ASN A 303 8.52 1.14 -17.11
C ASN A 303 9.52 2.15 -16.51
N PRO A 304 10.57 1.69 -15.83
CA PRO A 304 11.49 2.55 -15.08
C PRO A 304 12.43 3.37 -15.95
N ASP A 305 12.54 3.02 -17.23
CA ASP A 305 13.48 3.61 -18.20
C ASP A 305 12.82 4.65 -19.11
N ALA A 306 11.55 4.99 -18.86
CA ALA A 306 10.89 6.09 -19.55
C ALA A 306 11.71 7.39 -19.40
N LYS A 307 11.87 8.12 -20.49
CA LYS A 307 12.58 9.42 -20.45
C LYS A 307 11.81 10.37 -19.53
N PRO A 308 12.50 11.11 -18.64
CA PRO A 308 11.83 12.09 -17.80
C PRO A 308 11.25 13.23 -18.64
N THR A 309 10.10 13.74 -18.20
CA THR A 309 9.48 14.95 -18.78
C THR A 309 10.41 16.16 -18.69
N ALA A 310 10.39 16.99 -19.73
CA ALA A 310 11.07 18.28 -19.72
C ALA A 310 10.36 19.32 -18.83
N LEU A 311 9.13 19.03 -18.38
CA LEU A 311 8.31 19.96 -17.62
C LEU A 311 8.73 20.03 -16.14
N SER A 312 8.72 21.26 -15.61
CA SER A 312 8.93 21.47 -14.17
C SER A 312 7.71 20.99 -13.37
N LEU A 313 7.92 20.58 -12.11
CA LEU A 313 6.81 20.16 -11.25
C LEU A 313 5.78 21.28 -11.07
N ARG A 314 6.25 22.53 -10.95
CA ARG A 314 5.39 23.71 -10.85
C ARG A 314 4.49 23.85 -12.08
N LEU A 315 5.06 23.80 -13.27
CA LEU A 315 4.29 23.90 -14.52
C LEU A 315 3.27 22.76 -14.63
N ILE A 316 3.65 21.53 -14.24
CA ILE A 316 2.73 20.39 -14.23
C ILE A 316 1.53 20.66 -13.29
N VAL A 317 1.76 21.21 -12.09
CA VAL A 317 0.66 21.56 -11.17
C VAL A 317 -0.27 22.59 -11.82
N GLU A 318 0.26 23.61 -12.46
CA GLU A 318 -0.52 24.66 -13.14
C GLU A 318 -1.33 24.09 -14.32
N LEU A 319 -0.73 23.20 -15.13
CA LEU A 319 -1.40 22.50 -16.24
C LEU A 319 -2.50 21.55 -15.73
N VAL A 320 -2.27 20.86 -14.61
CA VAL A 320 -3.30 20.00 -14.00
C VAL A 320 -4.48 20.83 -13.52
N VAL A 321 -4.24 21.93 -12.81
CA VAL A 321 -5.32 22.84 -12.36
C VAL A 321 -6.09 23.39 -13.57
N THR A 322 -5.38 23.80 -14.61
CA THR A 322 -5.99 24.36 -15.82
C THR A 322 -6.81 23.31 -16.56
N GLY A 323 -6.24 22.14 -16.84
CA GLY A 323 -6.95 21.04 -17.49
C GLY A 323 -8.21 20.61 -16.72
N LEU A 324 -8.16 20.55 -15.39
CA LEU A 324 -9.32 20.25 -14.56
C LEU A 324 -10.44 21.30 -14.66
N LYS A 325 -10.10 22.60 -14.72
CA LYS A 325 -11.08 23.70 -14.89
C LYS A 325 -11.70 23.75 -16.28
N GLN A 326 -11.03 23.13 -17.25
CA GLN A 326 -11.41 23.10 -18.66
C GLN A 326 -12.10 21.79 -19.06
N SER A 327 -12.12 20.81 -18.14
CA SER A 327 -12.82 19.54 -18.28
C SER A 327 -14.26 19.73 -18.76
N GLY A 328 -14.58 19.15 -19.92
CA GLY A 328 -15.93 19.17 -20.48
C GLY A 328 -16.28 20.39 -21.35
N LYS A 329 -15.45 21.44 -21.37
CA LYS A 329 -15.68 22.63 -22.21
C LYS A 329 -15.27 22.44 -23.68
N HIS A 330 -14.42 21.43 -23.94
CA HIS A 330 -13.86 21.13 -25.25
C HIS A 330 -14.40 19.83 -25.84
N GLN A 331 -15.61 19.39 -25.43
CA GLN A 331 -16.26 18.22 -26.03
C GLN A 331 -16.69 18.54 -27.47
N CYS A 332 -15.78 18.33 -28.40
CA CYS A 332 -16.16 18.11 -29.79
C CYS A 332 -16.76 16.70 -29.88
N GLY A 333 -18.06 16.61 -30.15
CA GLY A 333 -18.74 15.32 -30.35
C GLY A 333 -18.10 14.51 -31.48
N ALA A 334 -18.29 13.19 -31.44
CA ALA A 334 -17.68 12.20 -32.35
C ALA A 334 -18.00 12.37 -33.86
N VAL A 335 -18.64 13.47 -34.28
CA VAL A 335 -19.13 13.71 -35.65
C VAL A 335 -18.93 15.17 -36.10
N CYS A 336 -18.06 15.96 -35.47
CA CYS A 336 -17.82 17.35 -35.92
C CYS A 336 -16.49 17.52 -36.63
N ASN A 337 -16.53 17.60 -37.97
CA ASN A 337 -15.54 18.31 -38.79
C ASN A 337 -15.69 19.82 -38.55
N CYS A 338 -15.32 20.31 -37.38
CA CYS A 338 -15.46 21.73 -37.07
C CYS A 338 -14.14 22.46 -37.29
N GLU A 339 -14.18 23.49 -38.13
CA GLU A 339 -13.16 24.55 -38.30
C GLU A 339 -12.79 25.26 -36.98
N SER A 340 -13.46 24.94 -35.86
CA SER A 340 -13.15 25.42 -34.51
C SER A 340 -12.05 24.66 -33.78
N ALA A 341 -11.62 23.49 -34.26
CA ALA A 341 -10.49 22.76 -33.67
C ALA A 341 -9.17 23.55 -33.81
N ASP A 342 -8.97 24.23 -34.94
CA ASP A 342 -7.78 25.06 -35.22
C ASP A 342 -7.77 26.35 -34.37
N LYS A 343 -8.94 26.95 -34.11
CA LYS A 343 -9.07 28.11 -33.21
C LYS A 343 -8.83 27.74 -31.74
N ILE A 344 -9.38 26.63 -31.28
CA ILE A 344 -9.13 26.11 -29.94
C ILE A 344 -7.64 25.79 -29.78
N GLY A 345 -7.00 25.21 -30.80
CA GLY A 345 -5.57 24.93 -30.80
C GLY A 345 -4.71 26.19 -30.60
N THR A 346 -5.07 27.31 -31.21
CA THR A 346 -4.26 28.55 -31.17
C THR A 346 -4.35 29.26 -29.82
N GLU A 347 -5.56 29.52 -29.29
CA GLU A 347 -5.75 30.16 -27.97
C GLU A 347 -5.20 29.28 -26.83
N LEU A 348 -5.32 27.96 -26.98
CA LEU A 348 -4.75 27.00 -26.04
C LEU A 348 -3.23 27.02 -26.06
N CYS A 349 -2.61 26.99 -27.25
CA CYS A 349 -1.16 27.06 -27.36
C CYS A 349 -0.64 28.37 -26.78
N GLU A 350 -1.32 29.50 -27.00
CA GLU A 350 -0.97 30.77 -26.36
C GLU A 350 -1.10 30.72 -24.83
N THR A 351 -2.17 30.11 -24.30
CA THR A 351 -2.35 29.91 -22.86
C THR A 351 -1.22 29.08 -22.27
N ILE A 352 -0.86 27.96 -22.91
CA ILE A 352 0.21 27.07 -22.45
C ILE A 352 1.58 27.73 -22.60
N LEU A 353 1.85 28.42 -23.70
CA LEU A 353 3.07 29.20 -23.89
C LEU A 353 3.20 30.32 -22.84
N GLY A 354 2.07 30.91 -22.42
CA GLY A 354 2.03 31.87 -21.33
C GLY A 354 2.35 31.27 -19.95
N LEU A 355 2.09 29.98 -19.74
CA LEU A 355 2.50 29.25 -18.52
C LEU A 355 3.96 28.78 -18.58
N ILE A 356 4.48 28.52 -19.78
CA ILE A 356 5.87 28.07 -19.98
C ILE A 356 6.86 29.23 -19.76
N LYS A 357 6.51 30.45 -20.18
CA LYS A 357 7.29 31.67 -19.97
C LYS A 357 7.26 32.12 -18.52
#